data_AF-A0ABD5RXZ3-F1
#
_entry.id   AF-A0ABD5RXZ3-F1
#
_cell.length_a   1.000
_cell.length_b   1.000
_cell.length_c   1.000
_cell.angle_alpha   90.00
_cell.angle_beta   90.00
_cell.angle_gamma   90.00
#
_symmetry.space_group_name_H-M   'P 1'
#
loop_
_entity.id
_entity.type
_entity.pdbx_description
1 polymer ?
#
loop_
_entity_poly.entity_id
_entity_poly.type
_entity_poly.pdbx_seq_one_letter_code
_entity_poly.pdbx_strand_id
1 'polypeptide(L)'
;MTTDRASAGTIEISARKIGGIDDTTVSLSPGVTVLAGRNATNRTSFLQSVMAAVGSEAVSLKGDAEEGYVELRLDGERYSRRLRRTAEGVAFDGDPYLDDPELADLFAFLLESNEARRAVAREDDLRELIMRPVDTEGIRAEIERLRAERRSVDERL
;
A
#
# COMPACT_ATOMS: atom_id res chain seq x y z
N MET A 1 -19.54 -18.39 12.94
CA MET A 1 -19.57 -17.63 11.68
C MET A 1 -18.31 -17.98 10.91
N THR A 2 -18.46 -18.85 9.92
CA THR A 2 -17.39 -19.19 8.98
C THR A 2 -17.28 -18.02 8.03
N THR A 3 -16.21 -17.23 8.14
CA THR A 3 -15.90 -16.20 7.15
C THR A 3 -15.76 -16.92 5.81
N ASP A 4 -16.69 -16.67 4.91
CA ASP A 4 -16.62 -17.12 3.53
C ASP A 4 -15.31 -16.56 2.96
N ARG A 5 -14.31 -17.42 2.78
CA ARG A 5 -13.10 -17.05 2.07
C ARG A 5 -13.56 -16.83 0.64
N ALA A 6 -13.82 -15.57 0.29
CA ALA A 6 -13.81 -15.12 -1.09
C ALA A 6 -12.65 -15.85 -1.77
N SER A 7 -12.94 -16.57 -2.86
CA SER A 7 -11.94 -17.31 -3.60
C SER A 7 -10.94 -16.31 -4.15
N ALA A 8 -9.92 -15.96 -3.38
CA ALA A 8 -8.85 -15.12 -3.87
C ALA A 8 -8.26 -15.85 -5.09
N GLY A 9 -8.19 -15.18 -6.24
CA GLY A 9 -7.47 -15.73 -7.38
C GLY A 9 -6.02 -16.02 -7.01
N THR A 10 -5.38 -16.89 -7.78
CA THR A 10 -3.91 -16.89 -7.79
C THR A 10 -3.47 -15.55 -8.35
N ILE A 11 -2.60 -14.85 -7.64
CA ILE A 11 -1.99 -13.62 -8.14
C ILE A 11 -0.65 -13.92 -8.78
N GLU A 12 -0.29 -13.16 -9.79
CA GLU A 12 1.04 -13.18 -10.40
C GLU A 12 1.65 -11.79 -10.29
N ILE A 13 2.89 -11.73 -9.80
CA ILE A 13 3.65 -10.49 -9.64
C ILE A 13 4.93 -10.61 -10.45
N SER A 14 5.07 -9.73 -11.43
CA SER A 14 6.28 -9.58 -12.25
C SER A 14 6.94 -8.25 -11.91
N ALA A 15 8.22 -8.27 -11.54
CA ALA A 15 8.94 -7.06 -11.13
C ALA A 15 10.32 -7.00 -11.77
N ARG A 16 10.73 -5.79 -12.16
CA ARG A 16 12.02 -5.49 -12.77
C ARG A 16 12.64 -4.28 -12.11
N LYS A 17 13.93 -4.40 -11.75
CA LYS A 17 14.73 -3.30 -11.18
C LYS A 17 14.13 -2.69 -9.90
N ILE A 18 13.41 -3.48 -9.10
CA ILE A 18 12.86 -3.05 -7.80
C ILE A 18 13.77 -3.55 -6.68
N GLY A 19 14.21 -2.64 -5.80
CA GLY A 19 15.15 -2.95 -4.72
C GLY A 19 16.43 -3.60 -5.25
N GLY A 20 16.74 -4.83 -4.82
CA GLY A 20 17.87 -5.62 -5.32
C GLY A 20 17.58 -6.47 -6.57
N ILE A 21 16.33 -6.54 -7.03
CA ILE A 21 15.88 -7.44 -8.10
C ILE A 21 16.26 -6.90 -9.47
N ASP A 22 16.79 -7.77 -10.34
CA ASP A 22 16.91 -7.47 -11.77
C ASP A 22 15.60 -7.76 -12.51
N ASP A 23 15.12 -8.99 -12.41
CA ASP A 23 13.83 -9.46 -12.89
C ASP A 23 13.35 -10.60 -11.98
N THR A 24 12.05 -10.67 -11.71
CA THR A 24 11.41 -11.81 -11.05
C THR A 24 9.96 -11.92 -11.47
N THR A 25 9.43 -13.14 -11.52
CA THR A 25 7.99 -13.40 -11.60
C THR A 25 7.61 -14.46 -10.57
N VAL A 26 6.60 -14.17 -9.75
CA VAL A 26 6.16 -15.05 -8.65
C VAL A 26 4.64 -15.15 -8.68
N SER A 27 4.14 -16.38 -8.64
CA SER A 27 2.72 -16.66 -8.46
C SER A 27 2.44 -17.01 -7.00
N LEU A 28 1.42 -16.40 -6.42
CA LEU A 28 1.00 -16.64 -5.05
C LEU A 28 -0.44 -17.17 -5.05
N SER A 29 -0.63 -18.32 -4.43
CA SER A 29 -1.97 -18.89 -4.21
C SER A 29 -2.55 -18.40 -2.89
N PRO A 30 -3.89 -18.44 -2.73
CA PRO A 30 -4.54 -18.09 -1.48
C PRO A 30 -3.99 -18.85 -0.28
N GLY A 31 -3.77 -18.15 0.83
CA GLY A 31 -3.28 -18.73 2.07
C GLY A 31 -1.95 -18.12 2.49
N VAL A 32 -1.12 -18.93 3.16
CA VAL A 32 0.16 -18.49 3.70
C VAL A 32 1.26 -18.88 2.73
N THR A 33 1.97 -17.90 2.19
CA THR A 33 3.20 -18.14 1.42
C THR A 33 4.43 -17.85 2.27
N VAL A 34 5.35 -18.81 2.34
CA VAL A 34 6.61 -18.67 3.07
C VAL A 34 7.74 -18.35 2.09
N LEU A 35 8.40 -17.21 2.28
CA LEU A 35 9.59 -16.82 1.52
C LEU A 35 10.87 -17.33 2.22
N ALA A 36 11.27 -18.57 1.91
CA ALA A 36 12.44 -19.23 2.51
C ALA A 36 13.61 -19.42 1.52
N GLY A 37 14.86 -19.29 1.99
CA GLY A 37 16.07 -19.56 1.19
C GLY A 37 17.38 -19.07 1.82
N ARG A 38 18.51 -19.72 1.49
CA ARG A 38 19.89 -19.38 1.94
C ARG A 38 20.44 -18.09 1.30
N ASN A 39 19.91 -17.71 0.13
CA ASN A 39 20.18 -16.44 -0.58
C ASN A 39 18.97 -15.52 -0.46
N ALA A 40 18.74 -15.07 0.77
CA ALA A 40 17.73 -14.11 1.19
C ALA A 40 17.77 -12.73 0.50
N THR A 41 18.59 -12.55 -0.53
CA THR A 41 19.12 -11.27 -1.00
C THR A 41 18.06 -10.32 -1.53
N ASN A 42 16.86 -10.83 -1.88
CA ASN A 42 15.78 -10.04 -2.46
C ASN A 42 14.42 -10.22 -1.76
N ARG A 43 14.34 -10.77 -0.54
CA ARG A 43 13.04 -10.95 0.16
C ARG A 43 12.32 -9.62 0.38
N THR A 44 13.03 -8.66 0.97
CA THR A 44 12.51 -7.30 1.15
C THR A 44 12.19 -6.65 -0.19
N SER A 45 13.03 -6.86 -1.21
CA SER A 45 12.79 -6.30 -2.55
C SER A 45 11.56 -6.89 -3.26
N PHE A 46 11.27 -8.17 -3.05
CA PHE A 46 10.05 -8.78 -3.55
C PHE A 46 8.82 -8.22 -2.82
N LEU A 47 8.88 -8.07 -1.48
CA LEU A 47 7.81 -7.42 -0.72
C LEU A 47 7.61 -5.96 -1.17
N GLN A 48 8.68 -5.22 -1.44
CA GLN A 48 8.61 -3.88 -2.04
C GLN A 48 7.99 -3.91 -3.44
N SER A 49 8.20 -4.97 -4.22
CA SER A 49 7.53 -5.13 -5.52
C SER A 49 6.01 -5.28 -5.33
N VAL A 50 5.57 -6.07 -4.35
CA VAL A 50 4.15 -6.18 -3.99
C VAL A 50 3.59 -4.81 -3.57
N MET A 51 4.31 -4.09 -2.70
CA MET A 51 3.92 -2.75 -2.25
C MET A 51 3.76 -1.77 -3.43
N ALA A 52 4.74 -1.73 -4.33
CA ALA A 52 4.71 -0.87 -5.52
C ALA A 52 3.52 -1.18 -6.44
N ALA A 53 3.21 -2.47 -6.64
CA ALA A 53 2.09 -2.88 -7.48
C ALA A 53 0.74 -2.52 -6.86
N VAL A 54 0.67 -2.54 -5.52
CA VAL A 54 -0.52 -2.15 -4.79
C VAL A 54 -0.70 -0.63 -4.75
N GLY A 55 0.38 0.15 -4.82
CA GLY A 55 0.33 1.61 -4.97
C GLY A 55 1.32 2.37 -4.10
N SER A 56 1.97 1.71 -3.15
CA SER A 56 2.89 2.35 -2.20
C SER A 56 4.11 2.96 -2.90
N GLU A 57 4.49 4.15 -2.45
CA GLU A 57 5.72 4.85 -2.87
C GLU A 57 6.90 4.58 -1.93
N ALA A 58 6.69 3.87 -0.81
CA ALA A 58 7.72 3.48 0.16
C ALA A 58 8.62 2.32 -0.34
N VAL A 59 9.08 2.41 -1.58
CA VAL A 59 9.83 1.38 -2.31
C VAL A 59 11.08 1.97 -2.93
N SER A 60 12.06 1.13 -3.25
CA SER A 60 13.32 1.59 -3.86
C SER A 60 13.47 1.08 -5.29
N LEU A 61 14.00 1.94 -6.16
CA LEU A 61 14.53 1.57 -7.47
C LEU A 61 15.94 0.98 -7.29
N LYS A 62 16.28 -0.06 -8.06
CA LYS A 62 17.63 -0.65 -8.04
C LYS A 62 18.68 0.43 -8.34
N GLY A 63 19.76 0.43 -7.57
CA GLY A 63 20.72 1.54 -7.54
C GLY A 63 21.43 1.83 -8.87
N ASP A 64 21.55 0.82 -9.72
CA ASP A 64 22.15 0.88 -11.07
C ASP A 64 21.11 1.01 -12.19
N ALA A 65 19.84 1.28 -11.86
CA ALA A 65 18.75 1.41 -12.82
C ALA A 65 18.20 2.83 -12.89
N GLU A 66 17.85 3.25 -14.10
CA GLU A 66 17.12 4.49 -14.38
C GLU A 66 15.60 4.30 -14.34
N GLU A 67 15.13 3.09 -14.66
CA GLU A 67 13.71 2.74 -14.66
C GLU A 67 13.46 1.38 -14.01
N GLY A 68 12.29 1.26 -13.37
CA GLY A 68 11.79 0.05 -12.76
C GLY A 68 10.32 -0.16 -13.11
N TYR A 69 9.87 -1.41 -13.04
CA TYR A 69 8.52 -1.77 -13.40
C TYR A 69 8.01 -2.89 -12.53
N VAL A 70 6.74 -2.82 -12.14
CA VAL A 70 6.03 -3.94 -11.56
C VAL A 70 4.65 -4.08 -12.19
N GLU A 71 4.22 -5.32 -12.32
CA GLU A 71 2.89 -5.71 -12.77
C GLU A 71 2.31 -6.73 -11.78
N LEU A 72 1.06 -6.50 -11.40
CA LEU A 72 0.24 -7.44 -10.65
C LEU A 72 -0.90 -7.91 -11.55
N ARG A 73 -1.10 -9.22 -11.61
CA ARG A 73 -2.31 -9.83 -12.17
C ARG A 73 -3.12 -10.46 -11.05
N LEU A 74 -4.40 -10.12 -11.00
CA LEU A 74 -5.36 -10.64 -10.03
C LEU A 74 -6.70 -10.74 -10.73
N ASP A 75 -7.32 -11.93 -10.70
CA ASP A 75 -8.66 -12.18 -11.24
C ASP A 75 -8.87 -11.74 -12.71
N GLY A 76 -7.81 -11.78 -13.51
CA GLY A 76 -7.82 -11.36 -14.93
C GLY A 76 -7.62 -9.86 -15.14
N GLU A 77 -7.57 -9.07 -14.07
CA GLU A 77 -7.20 -7.66 -14.11
C GLU A 77 -5.68 -7.50 -14.02
N ARG A 78 -5.19 -6.39 -14.58
CA ARG A 78 -3.76 -6.06 -14.63
C ARG A 78 -3.56 -4.67 -14.04
N TYR A 79 -2.75 -4.61 -13.00
CA TYR A 79 -2.30 -3.38 -12.37
C TYR A 79 -0.81 -3.22 -12.62
N SER A 80 -0.33 -1.99 -12.78
CA SER A 80 1.08 -1.75 -13.06
C SER A 80 1.59 -0.46 -12.45
N ARG A 81 2.86 -0.47 -12.08
CA ARG A 81 3.56 0.72 -11.59
C ARG A 81 4.92 0.84 -12.28
N ARG A 82 5.25 2.04 -12.73
CA ARG A 82 6.55 2.42 -13.28
C ARG A 82 7.26 3.33 -12.30
N LEU A 83 8.53 3.06 -12.07
CA LEU A 83 9.44 3.88 -11.27
C LEU A 83 10.45 4.50 -12.23
N ARG A 84 10.67 5.81 -12.14
CA ARG A 84 11.68 6.51 -12.94
C ARG A 84 12.57 7.34 -12.04
N ARG A 85 13.88 7.18 -12.17
CA ARG A 85 14.85 8.00 -11.46
C ARG A 85 14.74 9.46 -11.91
N THR A 86 14.77 10.37 -10.95
CA THR A 86 14.79 11.82 -11.19
C THR A 86 15.92 12.45 -10.39
N ALA A 87 16.19 13.74 -10.62
CA ALA A 87 17.19 14.48 -9.84
C ALA A 87 16.81 14.57 -8.34
N GLU A 88 15.52 14.46 -8.01
CA GLU A 88 14.96 14.64 -6.67
C GLU A 88 14.61 13.30 -5.98
N GLY A 89 14.70 12.17 -6.69
CA GLY A 89 14.39 10.85 -6.15
C GLY A 89 13.85 9.87 -7.19
N VAL A 90 12.66 9.34 -6.95
CA VAL A 90 11.96 8.40 -7.83
C VAL A 90 10.56 8.92 -8.08
N ALA A 91 10.19 9.10 -9.34
CA ALA A 91 8.83 9.39 -9.76
C ALA A 91 8.07 8.10 -10.05
N PHE A 92 6.78 8.10 -9.76
CA PHE A 92 5.88 6.97 -9.95
C PHE A 92 4.82 7.29 -11.01
N ASP A 93 4.46 6.28 -11.80
CA ASP A 93 3.45 6.35 -12.85
C ASP A 93 2.75 4.99 -13.01
N GLY A 94 1.65 4.94 -13.74
CA GLY A 94 0.88 3.73 -14.01
C GLY A 94 -0.45 3.68 -13.26
N ASP A 95 -1.00 2.48 -13.18
CA ASP A 95 -2.35 2.18 -12.69
C ASP A 95 -2.24 1.07 -11.63
N PRO A 96 -1.91 1.42 -10.37
CA PRO A 96 -1.75 0.46 -9.28
C PRO A 96 -3.09 -0.12 -8.84
N TYR A 97 -3.05 -1.12 -7.94
CA TYR A 97 -4.28 -1.71 -7.39
C TYR A 97 -5.12 -0.74 -6.55
N LEU A 98 -4.47 0.15 -5.78
CA LEU A 98 -5.14 1.18 -4.98
C LEU A 98 -4.78 2.57 -5.49
N ASP A 99 -5.80 3.42 -5.63
CA ASP A 99 -5.62 4.85 -5.88
C ASP A 99 -4.95 5.56 -4.68
N ASP A 100 -5.30 5.11 -3.47
CA ASP A 100 -4.73 5.61 -2.20
C ASP A 100 -4.16 4.43 -1.38
N PRO A 101 -2.83 4.31 -1.27
CA PRO A 101 -2.19 3.24 -0.53
C PRO A 101 -2.08 3.50 0.98
N GLU A 102 -2.53 4.65 1.53
CA GLU A 102 -2.25 5.06 2.90
C GLU A 102 -2.61 3.99 3.95
N LEU A 103 -3.80 3.39 3.85
CA LEU A 103 -4.22 2.31 4.75
C LEU A 103 -3.33 1.07 4.64
N ALA A 104 -2.90 0.72 3.43
CA ALA A 104 -2.01 -0.40 3.20
C ALA A 104 -0.60 -0.11 3.74
N ASP A 105 -0.11 1.11 3.54
CA ASP A 105 1.17 1.60 4.05
C ASP A 105 1.23 1.61 5.58
N LEU A 106 0.13 1.94 6.25
CA LEU A 106 0.05 1.93 7.70
C LEU A 106 -0.09 0.51 8.27
N PHE A 107 -0.99 -0.31 7.71
CA PHE A 107 -1.46 -1.51 8.41
C PHE A 107 -1.28 -2.84 7.67
N ALA A 108 -1.03 -2.84 6.36
CA ALA A 108 -0.78 -4.07 5.60
C ALA A 108 0.71 -4.32 5.39
N PHE A 109 1.49 -3.27 5.11
CA PHE A 109 2.91 -3.35 4.75
C PHE A 109 3.81 -3.20 5.97
N LEU A 110 3.84 -4.22 6.83
CA LEU A 110 4.56 -4.19 8.11
C LEU A 110 6.08 -4.47 7.99
N LEU A 111 6.74 -3.90 6.97
CA LEU A 111 8.20 -3.96 6.83
C LEU A 111 8.90 -3.13 7.92
N GLU A 112 10.23 -3.23 8.02
CA GLU A 112 11.01 -2.56 9.07
C GLU A 112 10.83 -1.03 9.11
N SER A 113 10.62 -0.40 7.96
CA SER A 113 10.42 1.05 7.83
C SER A 113 8.99 1.52 8.15
N ASN A 114 8.03 0.60 8.28
CA ASN A 114 6.63 0.93 8.53
C ASN A 114 6.47 1.74 9.83
N GLU A 115 5.72 2.82 9.76
CA GLU A 115 5.56 3.78 10.86
C GLU A 115 4.81 3.17 12.05
N ALA A 116 3.69 2.48 11.79
CA ALA A 116 2.88 1.85 12.84
C ALA A 116 3.67 0.77 13.60
N ARG A 117 4.41 -0.07 12.88
CA ARG A 117 5.29 -1.10 13.45
C ARG A 117 6.39 -0.47 14.31
N ARG A 118 7.01 0.63 13.85
CA ARG A 118 8.05 1.33 14.62
C ARG A 118 7.48 1.98 15.88
N ALA A 119 6.30 2.60 15.79
CA ALA A 119 5.62 3.18 16.94
C ALA A 119 5.32 2.13 18.01
N VAL A 120 4.77 0.97 17.61
CA VAL A 120 4.54 -0.15 18.53
C VAL A 120 5.83 -0.66 19.15
N ALA A 121 6.90 -0.82 18.36
CA ALA A 121 8.18 -1.31 18.85
C ALA A 121 8.89 -0.34 19.83
N ARG A 122 8.53 0.94 19.79
CA ARG A 122 9.08 2.01 20.64
C ARG A 122 8.15 2.43 21.78
N GLU A 123 6.96 1.83 21.86
CA GLU A 123 5.90 2.21 22.80
C GLU A 123 5.44 3.68 22.62
N ASP A 124 5.51 4.20 21.40
CA ASP A 124 5.01 5.52 21.03
C ASP A 124 3.47 5.54 20.96
N ASP A 125 2.86 6.73 20.96
CA ASP A 125 1.40 6.88 20.84
C ASP A 125 0.90 6.51 19.43
N LEU A 126 0.20 5.37 19.35
CA LEU A 126 -0.38 4.83 18.11
C LEU A 126 -1.67 5.54 17.70
N ARG A 127 -2.29 6.32 18.59
CA ARG A 127 -3.61 6.94 18.35
C ARG A 127 -3.60 7.82 17.12
N GLU A 128 -2.55 8.61 16.93
CA GLU A 128 -2.43 9.48 15.76
C GLU A 128 -2.41 8.66 14.46
N LEU A 129 -1.66 7.56 14.42
CA LEU A 129 -1.56 6.68 13.26
C LEU A 129 -2.87 5.95 12.95
N ILE A 130 -3.60 5.52 13.99
CA ILE A 130 -4.92 4.87 13.84
C ILE A 130 -5.97 5.85 13.32
N MET A 131 -5.93 7.10 13.78
CA MET A 131 -6.91 8.11 13.41
C MET A 131 -6.62 8.77 12.07
N ARG A 132 -5.40 8.67 11.54
CA ARG A 132 -4.98 9.32 10.29
C ARG A 132 -5.88 9.00 9.08
N PRO A 133 -6.19 7.73 8.76
CA PRO A 133 -7.06 7.41 7.62
C PRO A 133 -8.55 7.69 7.91
N VAL A 134 -8.92 8.14 9.11
CA VAL A 134 -10.28 8.56 9.41
C VAL A 134 -10.43 10.01 9.00
N ASP A 135 -11.33 10.30 8.06
CA ASP A 135 -11.66 11.67 7.63
C ASP A 135 -12.41 12.44 8.74
N THR A 136 -11.70 12.76 9.81
CA THR A 136 -12.27 13.48 10.95
C THR A 136 -12.62 14.91 10.59
N GLU A 137 -11.95 15.49 9.59
CA GLU A 137 -12.24 16.85 9.11
C GLU A 137 -13.56 16.88 8.34
N GLY A 138 -13.78 15.97 7.39
CA GLY A 138 -15.04 15.82 6.68
C GLY A 138 -16.20 15.52 7.62
N ILE A 139 -16.01 14.63 8.60
CA ILE A 139 -17.03 14.35 9.63
C ILE A 139 -17.36 15.62 10.43
N ARG A 140 -16.36 16.43 10.82
CA ARG A 140 -16.59 17.68 11.55
C ARG A 140 -17.30 18.72 10.69
N ALA A 141 -16.90 18.87 9.43
CA ALA A 141 -17.54 19.77 8.48
C ALA A 141 -19.03 19.40 8.28
N GLU A 142 -19.32 18.09 8.17
CA GLU A 142 -20.67 17.57 8.05
C GLU A 142 -21.50 17.83 9.31
N ILE A 143 -20.93 17.62 10.49
CA ILE A 143 -21.57 17.95 11.77
C ILE A 143 -21.95 19.44 11.83
N GLU A 144 -21.04 20.34 11.44
CA GLU A 144 -21.31 21.78 11.46
C GLU A 144 -22.37 22.18 10.43
N ARG A 145 -22.37 21.56 9.25
CA ARG A 145 -23.42 21.73 8.24
C ARG A 145 -24.79 21.32 8.77
N LEU A 146 -24.89 20.11 9.34
CA LEU A 146 -26.14 19.59 9.90
C LEU A 146 -26.61 20.43 11.10
N ARG A 147 -25.70 20.95 11.93
CA ARG A 147 -26.04 21.88 13.02
C ARG A 147 -26.58 23.20 12.50
N ALA A 148 -26.03 23.74 11.41
CA ALA A 148 -26.52 24.95 10.77
C ALA A 148 -27.91 24.76 10.15
N GLU A 149 -28.10 23.62 9.47
CA GLU A 149 -29.40 23.25 8.90
C GLU A 149 -30.47 23.13 9.98
N ARG A 150 -30.16 22.45 11.10
CA ARG A 150 -31.08 22.34 12.24
C ARG A 150 -31.51 23.70 12.77
N ARG A 151 -30.56 24.62 12.97
CA ARG A 151 -30.87 26.00 13.43
C ARG A 151 -31.80 26.73 12.45
N SER A 152 -31.57 26.59 11.14
CA SER A 152 -32.43 27.20 10.13
C SER A 152 -33.86 26.63 10.14
N VAL A 153 -34.01 25.33 10.39
CA VAL A 153 -35.33 24.70 10.52
C VAL A 153 -36.05 25.15 11.79
N ASP A 154 -35.34 25.21 12.92
CA ASP A 154 -35.90 25.67 14.20
C ASP A 154 -36.34 27.15 14.13
N GLU A 155 -35.65 28.00 13.37
CA GLU A 155 -36.02 29.41 13.14
C GLU A 155 -37.24 29.60 12.21
N ARG A 156 -37.66 28.55 11.51
CA ARG A 156 -38.81 28.56 10.58
C ARG A 156 -40.11 28.02 11.21
N LEU A 157 -40.06 27.61 12.48
CA LEU A 157 -41.19 27.13 13.29
C LEU A 157 -41.60 28.19 14.33
#